data_AF-A0A850MSL6-F1
#
_entry.id   AF-A0A850MSL6-F1
#
_cell.length_a   1.000
_cell.length_b   1.000
_cell.length_c   1.000
_cell.angle_alpha   90.00
_cell.angle_beta   90.00
_cell.angle_gamma   90.00
#
_symmetry.space_group_name_H-M   'P 1'
#
loop_
_entity.id
_entity.type
_entity.pdbx_description
1 polymer ?
#
loop_
_entity_poly.entity_id
_entity_poly.type
_entity_poly.pdbx_seq_one_letter_code
_entity_poly.pdbx_strand_id
1 'polypeptide(L)'
;MKDVGGVTAEERSKNNLLFYFIIVGLITSFLVTELLVEEFVLHRYLSFFEHTIAVSILYVLITGITFFFAGTTKVSNSEMGFHFSYVPRSIAIGLLATSGFLVAVAAFQLPLNYTSLVEIVIILCFTLLIGLTEEAAFRGYIQANYMKIMPQMKAILITGILFAVLHVPSYIISGNIMNVISLPSLILVGLILGFIRVRTGNLWGVIIAHATWDFYIFLFSPTLTVDAEIMELATVLVASGAMWGTIVLAMFVAKWWIDHRMLIDRYSMDIENLTTHIFKLQQITNAIRMSGFPRSYVLIRYSNQIKMEEEWIEIYREYLPQINEINYKTIQKLIPLKNKLVKIDQQLSTGGPPWRLAKLEMKKAVLGSEIQVLEKELENIKYYKIQ
;
A
#
# COMPACT_ATOMS: atom_id res chain seq x y z
N MET A 1 18.90 21.80 -1.94
CA MET A 1 18.82 20.52 -2.69
C MET A 1 17.56 20.56 -3.53
N LYS A 2 17.68 20.69 -4.86
CA LYS A 2 16.54 20.50 -5.77
C LYS A 2 16.27 19.01 -5.85
N ASP A 3 15.10 18.59 -5.40
CA ASP A 3 14.68 17.20 -5.52
C ASP A 3 14.11 16.94 -6.94
N VAL A 4 13.95 15.66 -7.29
CA VAL A 4 13.53 15.16 -8.60
C VAL A 4 12.37 16.00 -9.18
N GLY A 5 12.59 16.57 -10.37
CA GLY A 5 11.61 17.41 -11.08
C GLY A 5 11.77 18.93 -10.89
N GLY A 6 12.69 19.41 -10.06
CA GLY A 6 13.01 20.84 -9.95
C GLY A 6 12.11 21.68 -9.03
N VAL A 7 11.22 21.03 -8.28
CA VAL A 7 10.39 21.64 -7.22
C VAL A 7 11.10 21.43 -5.88
N THR A 8 11.23 22.47 -5.05
CA THR A 8 11.94 22.36 -3.77
C THR A 8 11.06 21.72 -2.68
N ALA A 9 11.68 21.22 -1.60
CA ALA A 9 10.92 20.65 -0.48
C ALA A 9 9.99 21.67 0.21
N GLU A 10 10.46 22.92 0.34
CA GLU A 10 9.67 24.03 0.87
C GLU A 10 8.46 24.33 -0.03
N GLU A 11 8.67 24.37 -1.34
CA GLU A 11 7.62 24.62 -2.32
C GLU A 11 6.57 23.50 -2.34
N ARG A 12 6.98 22.23 -2.21
CA ARG A 12 6.04 21.11 -2.02
C ARG A 12 5.20 21.27 -0.76
N SER A 13 5.82 21.61 0.37
CA SER A 13 5.12 21.81 1.64
C SER A 13 4.11 22.95 1.54
N LYS A 14 4.52 24.09 0.97
CA LYS A 14 3.66 25.25 0.74
C LYS A 14 2.47 24.92 -0.16
N ASN A 15 2.70 24.22 -1.27
CA ASN A 15 1.64 23.84 -2.20
C ASN A 15 0.66 22.82 -1.60
N ASN A 16 1.14 21.87 -0.79
CA ASN A 16 0.27 20.96 -0.05
C ASN A 16 -0.63 21.71 0.94
N LEU A 17 -0.09 22.65 1.72
CA LEU A 17 -0.86 23.45 2.67
C LEU A 17 -1.86 24.36 1.94
N LEU A 18 -1.42 25.06 0.89
CA LEU A 18 -2.31 25.90 0.07
C LEU A 18 -3.47 25.09 -0.49
N PHE A 19 -3.20 23.94 -1.10
CA PHE A 19 -4.22 23.03 -1.60
C PHE A 19 -5.21 22.61 -0.50
N TYR A 20 -4.69 22.20 0.67
CA TYR A 20 -5.53 21.77 1.79
C TYR A 20 -6.46 22.89 2.26
N PHE A 21 -5.96 24.12 2.43
CA PHE A 21 -6.78 25.26 2.83
C PHE A 21 -7.81 25.66 1.76
N ILE A 22 -7.49 25.51 0.47
CA ILE A 22 -8.46 25.71 -0.62
C ILE A 22 -9.62 24.71 -0.49
N ILE A 23 -9.33 23.42 -0.29
CA ILE A 23 -10.39 22.40 -0.14
C ILE A 23 -11.23 22.67 1.10
N VAL A 24 -10.60 22.94 2.26
CA VAL A 24 -11.33 23.29 3.49
C VAL A 24 -12.24 24.49 3.26
N GLY A 25 -11.73 25.53 2.59
CA GLY A 25 -12.51 26.72 2.24
C GLY A 25 -13.69 26.40 1.34
N LEU A 26 -13.49 25.63 0.26
CA LEU A 26 -14.56 25.22 -0.66
C LEU A 26 -15.65 24.42 0.03
N ILE A 27 -15.28 23.43 0.85
CA ILE A 27 -16.23 22.62 1.62
C ILE A 27 -17.00 23.49 2.60
N THR A 28 -16.31 24.34 3.36
CA THR A 28 -16.94 25.23 4.34
C THR A 28 -17.91 26.20 3.65
N SER A 29 -17.49 26.82 2.53
CA SER A 29 -18.35 27.72 1.76
C SER A 29 -19.56 27.01 1.18
N PHE A 30 -19.40 25.78 0.68
CA PHE A 30 -20.50 24.97 0.18
C PHE A 30 -21.52 24.68 1.29
N LEU A 31 -21.06 24.18 2.44
CA LEU A 31 -21.91 23.85 3.58
C LEU A 31 -22.69 25.07 4.11
N VAL A 32 -22.02 26.23 4.20
CA VAL A 32 -22.69 27.49 4.59
C VAL A 32 -23.72 27.91 3.54
N THR A 33 -23.38 27.80 2.25
CA THR A 33 -24.31 28.17 1.17
C THR A 33 -25.55 27.29 1.19
N GLU A 34 -25.36 25.98 1.36
CA GLU A 34 -26.45 25.02 1.46
C GLU A 34 -27.38 25.33 2.63
N LEU A 35 -26.82 25.54 3.82
CA LEU A 35 -27.58 25.96 5.01
C LEU A 35 -28.40 27.23 4.75
N LEU A 36 -27.77 28.25 4.16
CA LEU A 36 -28.44 29.52 3.85
C LEU A 36 -29.55 29.36 2.80
N VAL A 37 -29.35 28.50 1.80
CA VAL A 37 -30.36 28.22 0.76
C VAL A 37 -31.56 27.50 1.36
N GLU A 38 -31.34 26.49 2.21
CA GLU A 38 -32.43 25.77 2.88
C GLU A 38 -33.25 26.66 3.81
N GLU A 39 -32.56 27.46 4.63
CA GLU A 39 -33.20 28.29 5.66
C GLU A 39 -33.88 29.54 5.07
N PHE A 40 -33.22 30.27 4.17
CA PHE A 40 -33.68 31.60 3.74
C PHE A 40 -34.24 31.67 2.32
N VAL A 41 -33.92 30.71 1.44
CA VAL A 41 -34.39 30.74 0.04
C VAL A 41 -35.53 29.75 -0.15
N LEU A 42 -35.27 28.47 0.09
CA LEU A 42 -36.23 27.40 -0.16
C LEU A 42 -37.24 27.24 0.98
N HIS A 43 -36.89 27.66 2.21
CA HIS A 43 -37.68 27.43 3.42
C HIS A 43 -38.06 25.95 3.59
N ARG A 44 -37.18 25.05 3.10
CA ARG A 44 -37.27 23.59 3.21
C ARG A 44 -35.89 22.98 3.06
N TYR A 45 -35.73 21.78 3.61
CA TYR A 45 -34.56 20.95 3.33
C TYR A 45 -34.55 20.47 1.88
N LEU A 46 -33.34 20.31 1.34
CA LEU A 46 -33.15 19.63 0.07
C LEU A 46 -33.57 18.16 0.20
N SER A 47 -34.18 17.64 -0.86
CA SER A 47 -34.36 16.20 -0.96
C SER A 47 -33.00 15.50 -1.04
N PHE A 48 -32.93 14.24 -0.62
CA PHE A 48 -31.72 13.43 -0.74
C PHE A 48 -31.08 13.55 -2.13
N PHE A 49 -31.89 13.48 -3.20
CA PHE A 49 -31.41 13.57 -4.58
C PHE A 49 -30.82 14.95 -4.92
N GLU A 50 -31.47 16.05 -4.49
CA GLU A 50 -30.96 17.40 -4.70
C GLU A 50 -29.62 17.61 -3.98
N HIS A 51 -29.53 17.17 -2.72
CA HIS A 51 -28.31 17.22 -1.92
C HIS A 51 -27.19 16.40 -2.57
N THR A 52 -27.46 15.16 -2.96
CA THR A 52 -26.48 14.28 -3.63
C THR A 52 -25.94 14.90 -4.92
N ILE A 53 -26.78 15.55 -5.73
CA ILE A 53 -26.31 16.25 -6.94
C ILE A 53 -25.40 17.42 -6.59
N ALA A 54 -25.83 18.29 -5.66
CA ALA A 54 -25.07 19.47 -5.26
C ALA A 54 -23.68 19.07 -4.72
N VAL A 55 -23.62 18.07 -3.83
CA VAL A 55 -22.38 17.52 -3.30
C VAL A 55 -21.54 16.86 -4.40
N SER A 56 -22.15 16.12 -5.33
CA SER A 56 -21.41 15.50 -6.44
C SER A 56 -20.68 16.53 -7.31
N ILE A 57 -21.29 17.70 -7.55
CA ILE A 57 -20.65 18.81 -8.27
C ILE A 57 -19.41 19.30 -7.52
N LEU A 58 -19.52 19.51 -6.20
CA LEU A 58 -18.39 19.90 -5.35
C LEU A 58 -17.25 18.87 -5.43
N TYR A 59 -17.56 17.58 -5.34
CA TYR A 59 -16.56 16.51 -5.37
C TYR A 59 -15.83 16.42 -6.73
N VAL A 60 -16.55 16.63 -7.84
CA VAL A 60 -15.93 16.74 -9.18
C VAL A 60 -14.99 17.94 -9.26
N LEU A 61 -15.38 19.09 -8.71
CA LEU A 61 -14.51 20.28 -8.66
C LEU A 61 -13.25 20.03 -7.83
N ILE A 62 -13.37 19.43 -6.64
CA ILE A 62 -12.23 19.09 -5.78
C ILE A 62 -11.29 18.10 -6.49
N THR A 63 -11.84 17.11 -7.20
CA THR A 63 -11.04 16.18 -8.01
C THR A 63 -10.26 16.95 -9.10
N GLY A 64 -10.91 17.86 -9.82
CA GLY A 64 -10.25 18.70 -10.83
C GLY A 64 -9.11 19.54 -10.24
N ILE A 65 -9.34 20.19 -9.09
CA ILE A 65 -8.33 20.97 -8.37
C ILE A 65 -7.16 20.08 -7.92
N THR A 66 -7.45 18.86 -7.47
CA THR A 66 -6.42 17.87 -7.07
C THR A 66 -5.48 17.56 -8.23
N PHE A 67 -6.02 17.25 -9.41
CA PHE A 67 -5.18 16.97 -10.59
C PHE A 67 -4.45 18.22 -11.11
N PHE A 68 -5.06 19.40 -11.00
CA PHE A 68 -4.38 20.66 -11.30
C PHE A 68 -3.14 20.86 -10.43
N PHE A 69 -3.28 20.71 -9.10
CA PHE A 69 -2.15 20.81 -8.16
C PHE A 69 -1.12 19.69 -8.31
N ALA A 70 -1.55 18.47 -8.64
CA ALA A 70 -0.63 17.39 -8.99
C ALA A 70 0.25 17.77 -10.19
N GLY A 71 -0.34 18.40 -11.22
CA GLY A 71 0.39 18.96 -12.36
C GLY A 71 1.40 20.04 -11.96
N THR A 72 0.99 21.03 -11.15
CA THR A 72 1.89 22.14 -10.75
C THR A 72 3.07 21.68 -9.90
N THR A 73 2.87 20.65 -9.06
CA THR A 73 3.93 20.07 -8.21
C THR A 73 4.69 18.90 -8.88
N LYS A 74 4.37 18.60 -10.13
CA LYS A 74 4.95 17.50 -10.93
C LYS A 74 4.85 16.16 -10.21
N VAL A 75 3.67 15.88 -9.64
CA VAL A 75 3.30 14.55 -9.15
C VAL A 75 2.58 13.83 -10.29
N SER A 76 3.15 12.75 -10.79
CA SER A 76 2.53 12.01 -11.91
C SER A 76 1.37 11.13 -11.43
N ASN A 77 0.48 10.72 -12.35
CA ASN A 77 -0.62 9.80 -12.05
C ASN A 77 -0.12 8.48 -11.41
N SER A 78 1.03 7.96 -11.86
CA SER A 78 1.64 6.78 -11.28
C SER A 78 2.15 7.03 -9.85
N GLU A 79 2.70 8.21 -9.57
CA GLU A 79 3.11 8.60 -8.22
C GLU A 79 1.90 8.81 -7.30
N MET A 80 0.77 9.29 -7.83
CA MET A 80 -0.50 9.31 -7.10
C MET A 80 -1.03 7.89 -6.84
N GLY A 81 -0.65 6.91 -7.66
CA GLY A 81 -1.01 5.50 -7.52
C GLY A 81 -2.10 5.04 -8.49
N PHE A 82 -2.40 5.84 -9.50
CA PHE A 82 -3.28 5.47 -10.60
C PHE A 82 -2.52 4.60 -11.61
N HIS A 83 -2.46 3.30 -11.32
CA HIS A 83 -1.97 2.28 -12.23
C HIS A 83 -2.67 0.94 -11.98
N PHE A 84 -2.68 0.05 -12.98
CA PHE A 84 -3.41 -1.23 -12.88
C PHE A 84 -2.62 -2.35 -12.19
N SER A 85 -1.35 -2.13 -11.90
CA SER A 85 -0.55 -3.10 -11.15
C SER A 85 -1.13 -3.32 -9.75
N TYR A 86 -1.36 -4.58 -9.40
CA TYR A 86 -1.79 -5.02 -8.06
C TYR A 86 -3.24 -4.69 -7.65
N VAL A 87 -4.06 -4.11 -8.53
CA VAL A 87 -5.45 -3.70 -8.25
C VAL A 87 -6.28 -4.79 -7.55
N PRO A 88 -6.38 -6.05 -8.05
CA PRO A 88 -7.28 -7.05 -7.45
C PRO A 88 -6.97 -7.35 -5.98
N ARG A 89 -5.69 -7.33 -5.61
CA ARG A 89 -5.29 -7.60 -4.23
C ARG A 89 -5.45 -6.39 -3.32
N SER A 90 -5.18 -5.18 -3.81
CA SER A 90 -5.47 -3.97 -3.05
C SER A 90 -6.98 -3.86 -2.78
N ILE A 91 -7.82 -4.23 -3.75
CA ILE A 91 -9.27 -4.36 -3.55
C ILE A 91 -9.58 -5.44 -2.51
N ALA A 92 -8.99 -6.64 -2.60
CA ALA A 92 -9.24 -7.71 -1.63
C ALA A 92 -8.87 -7.29 -0.19
N ILE A 93 -7.75 -6.59 0.01
CA ILE A 93 -7.35 -6.03 1.31
C ILE A 93 -8.35 -4.98 1.78
N GLY A 94 -8.81 -4.12 0.87
CA GLY A 94 -9.83 -3.11 1.15
C GLY A 94 -11.15 -3.73 1.60
N LEU A 95 -11.68 -4.68 0.82
CA LEU A 95 -12.89 -5.43 1.15
C LEU A 95 -12.76 -6.16 2.48
N LEU A 96 -11.61 -6.81 2.72
CA LEU A 96 -11.30 -7.44 4.00
C LEU A 96 -11.31 -6.42 5.15
N ALA A 97 -10.76 -5.22 4.96
CA ALA A 97 -10.79 -4.19 6.00
C ALA A 97 -12.24 -3.81 6.38
N THR A 98 -13.14 -3.76 5.39
CA THR A 98 -14.55 -3.40 5.58
C THR A 98 -15.47 -4.56 5.96
N SER A 99 -15.03 -5.83 5.86
CA SER A 99 -15.91 -6.99 5.99
C SER A 99 -16.49 -7.16 7.40
N GLY A 100 -15.84 -6.63 8.43
CA GLY A 100 -16.33 -6.68 9.81
C GLY A 100 -17.68 -5.96 9.97
N PHE A 101 -17.93 -4.93 9.15
CA PHE A 101 -19.22 -4.26 9.11
C PHE A 101 -20.33 -5.18 8.59
N LEU A 102 -20.08 -5.96 7.54
CA LEU A 102 -21.05 -6.94 7.02
C LEU A 102 -21.34 -8.07 8.03
N VAL A 103 -20.32 -8.50 8.78
CA VAL A 103 -20.52 -9.46 9.88
C VAL A 103 -21.47 -8.88 10.92
N ALA A 104 -21.32 -7.60 11.26
CA ALA A 104 -22.22 -6.92 12.18
C ALA A 104 -23.64 -6.77 11.62
N VAL A 105 -23.78 -6.36 10.35
CA VAL A 105 -25.07 -6.30 9.65
C VAL A 105 -25.80 -7.65 9.74
N ALA A 106 -25.10 -8.75 9.45
CA ALA A 106 -25.68 -10.08 9.52
C ALA A 106 -26.00 -10.53 10.97
N ALA A 107 -25.10 -10.26 11.92
CA ALA A 107 -25.26 -10.66 13.31
C ALA A 107 -26.41 -9.94 14.02
N PHE A 108 -26.62 -8.65 13.69
CA PHE A 108 -27.63 -7.81 14.31
C PHE A 108 -28.87 -7.58 13.43
N GLN A 109 -28.90 -8.18 12.23
CA GLN A 109 -30.00 -8.05 11.27
C GLN A 109 -30.32 -6.58 10.96
N LEU A 110 -29.29 -5.76 10.74
CA LEU A 110 -29.47 -4.33 10.50
C LEU A 110 -30.34 -4.11 9.24
N PRO A 111 -31.40 -3.29 9.34
CA PRO A 111 -32.29 -3.05 8.23
C PRO A 111 -31.61 -2.22 7.14
N LEU A 112 -32.08 -2.39 5.90
CA LEU A 112 -31.70 -1.52 4.80
C LEU A 112 -32.46 -0.19 4.92
N ASN A 113 -31.72 0.91 4.90
CA ASN A 113 -32.28 2.26 4.81
C ASN A 113 -32.92 2.54 3.45
N TYR A 114 -32.42 1.87 2.40
CA TYR A 114 -32.88 2.03 1.02
C TYR A 114 -33.15 0.67 0.39
N THR A 115 -34.36 0.49 -0.15
CA THR A 115 -34.79 -0.78 -0.77
C THR A 115 -34.96 -0.66 -2.28
N SER A 116 -35.05 0.57 -2.81
CA SER A 116 -35.13 0.80 -4.26
C SER A 116 -33.78 0.56 -4.92
N LEU A 117 -33.78 -0.22 -6.01
CA LEU A 117 -32.56 -0.45 -6.80
C LEU A 117 -31.96 0.87 -7.31
N VAL A 118 -32.81 1.84 -7.67
CA VAL A 118 -32.36 3.14 -8.17
C VAL A 118 -31.58 3.91 -7.09
N GLU A 119 -32.10 3.93 -5.85
CA GLU A 119 -31.42 4.58 -4.71
C GLU A 119 -30.09 3.90 -4.40
N ILE A 120 -30.07 2.56 -4.37
CA ILE A 120 -28.85 1.79 -4.12
C ILE A 120 -27.78 2.08 -5.18
N VAL A 121 -28.16 2.17 -6.46
CA VAL A 121 -27.23 2.51 -7.55
C VAL A 121 -26.73 3.96 -7.42
N ILE A 122 -27.61 4.91 -7.06
CA ILE A 122 -27.21 6.30 -6.83
C ILE A 122 -26.20 6.38 -5.68
N ILE A 123 -26.46 5.71 -4.55
CA ILE A 123 -25.56 5.67 -3.40
C ILE A 123 -24.22 5.04 -3.80
N LEU A 124 -24.23 3.93 -4.54
CA LEU A 124 -22.99 3.30 -5.03
C LEU A 124 -22.16 4.26 -5.88
N CYS A 125 -22.77 4.94 -6.85
CA CYS A 125 -22.07 5.91 -7.69
C CYS A 125 -21.54 7.10 -6.86
N PHE A 126 -22.34 7.56 -5.89
CA PHE A 126 -21.98 8.67 -5.03
C PHE A 126 -20.80 8.32 -4.11
N THR A 127 -20.81 7.17 -3.45
CA THR A 127 -19.71 6.74 -2.57
C THR A 127 -18.44 6.41 -3.34
N LEU A 128 -18.55 5.92 -4.58
CA LEU A 128 -17.39 5.80 -5.48
C LEU A 128 -16.78 7.16 -5.81
N LEU A 129 -17.61 8.18 -6.03
CA LEU A 129 -17.14 9.55 -6.26
C LEU A 129 -16.48 10.14 -5.00
N ILE A 130 -17.04 9.88 -3.82
CA ILE A 130 -16.46 10.25 -2.52
C ILE A 130 -15.07 9.64 -2.38
N GLY A 131 -15.00 8.30 -2.44
CA GLY A 131 -13.74 7.58 -2.33
C GLY A 131 -12.71 8.01 -3.38
N LEU A 132 -13.12 8.25 -4.62
CA LEU A 132 -12.22 8.75 -5.67
C LEU A 132 -11.63 10.11 -5.29
N THR A 133 -12.49 11.06 -4.92
CA THR A 133 -12.10 12.46 -4.68
C THR A 133 -11.21 12.56 -3.45
N GLU A 134 -11.63 11.97 -2.35
CA GLU A 134 -10.92 12.07 -1.08
C GLU A 134 -9.60 11.31 -1.12
N GLU A 135 -9.59 10.09 -1.67
CA GLU A 135 -8.33 9.35 -1.79
C GLU A 135 -7.38 9.99 -2.80
N ALA A 136 -7.86 10.56 -3.91
CA ALA A 136 -7.03 11.33 -4.82
C ALA A 136 -6.39 12.54 -4.12
N ALA A 137 -7.16 13.31 -3.35
CA ALA A 137 -6.67 14.48 -2.65
C ALA A 137 -5.66 14.12 -1.55
N PHE A 138 -6.03 13.21 -0.65
CA PHE A 138 -5.24 12.92 0.54
C PHE A 138 -4.10 11.94 0.28
N ARG A 139 -4.38 10.81 -0.35
CA ARG A 139 -3.42 9.71 -0.55
C ARG A 139 -2.67 9.86 -1.87
N GLY A 140 -3.39 10.29 -2.91
CA GLY A 140 -2.84 10.53 -4.23
C GLY A 140 -1.95 11.76 -4.29
N TYR A 141 -2.40 12.90 -3.76
CA TYR A 141 -1.68 14.16 -3.87
C TYR A 141 -0.89 14.53 -2.60
N ILE A 142 -1.56 14.81 -1.48
CA ILE A 142 -0.89 15.32 -0.26
C ILE A 142 0.15 14.32 0.25
N GLN A 143 -0.25 13.05 0.45
CA GLN A 143 0.64 12.00 0.95
C GLN A 143 1.78 11.73 -0.02
N ALA A 144 1.53 11.67 -1.33
CA ALA A 144 2.58 11.45 -2.33
C ALA A 144 3.63 12.57 -2.31
N ASN A 145 3.22 13.84 -2.21
CA ASN A 145 4.16 14.95 -2.07
C ASN A 145 4.95 14.88 -0.75
N TYR A 146 4.29 14.57 0.37
CA TYR A 146 4.99 14.45 1.64
C TYR A 146 5.98 13.29 1.67
N MET A 147 5.67 12.14 1.07
CA MET A 147 6.60 11.02 0.96
C MET A 147 7.89 11.34 0.19
N LYS A 148 7.92 12.40 -0.63
CA LYS A 148 9.15 12.87 -1.30
C LYS A 148 10.07 13.62 -0.34
N ILE A 149 9.54 14.24 0.71
CA ILE A 149 10.30 15.15 1.59
C ILE A 149 10.40 14.66 3.04
N MET A 150 9.70 13.58 3.41
CA MET A 150 9.75 13.01 4.75
C MET A 150 9.52 11.48 4.72
N PRO A 151 9.89 10.75 5.80
CA PRO A 151 9.63 9.31 5.90
C PRO A 151 8.14 8.95 5.70
N GLN A 152 7.90 7.83 5.02
CA GLN A 152 6.54 7.37 4.65
C GLN A 152 5.57 7.33 5.83
N MET A 153 5.99 6.83 6.99
CA MET A 153 5.12 6.76 8.18
C MET A 153 4.73 8.14 8.72
N LYS A 154 5.62 9.14 8.59
CA LYS A 154 5.29 10.52 8.98
C LYS A 154 4.29 11.14 8.00
N ALA A 155 4.45 10.87 6.71
CA ALA A 155 3.49 11.32 5.69
C ALA A 155 2.09 10.73 5.96
N ILE A 156 1.99 9.42 6.22
CA ILE A 156 0.73 8.74 6.58
C ILE A 156 0.08 9.39 7.82
N LEU A 157 0.86 9.65 8.88
CA LEU A 157 0.36 10.25 10.11
C LEU A 157 -0.23 11.64 9.86
N ILE A 158 0.52 12.50 9.18
CA ILE A 158 0.07 13.87 8.87
C ILE A 158 -1.18 13.84 8.00
N THR A 159 -1.19 13.03 6.93
CA THR A 159 -2.36 12.97 6.05
C THR A 159 -3.59 12.38 6.72
N GLY A 160 -3.44 11.41 7.63
CA GLY A 160 -4.55 10.88 8.43
C GLY A 160 -5.15 11.91 9.39
N ILE A 161 -4.31 12.75 10.00
CA ILE A 161 -4.78 13.87 10.85
C ILE A 161 -5.51 14.92 10.00
N LEU A 162 -4.90 15.34 8.88
CA LEU A 162 -5.53 16.31 7.97
C LEU A 162 -6.87 15.79 7.43
N PHE A 163 -6.96 14.50 7.14
CA PHE A 163 -8.20 13.85 6.71
C PHE A 163 -9.31 13.99 7.76
N ALA A 164 -9.02 13.65 9.03
CA ALA A 164 -9.99 13.78 10.11
C ALA A 164 -10.39 15.25 10.37
N VAL A 165 -9.43 16.17 10.35
CA VAL A 165 -9.69 17.60 10.58
C VAL A 165 -10.58 18.20 9.48
N LEU A 166 -10.53 17.69 8.24
CA LEU A 166 -11.39 18.15 7.15
C LEU A 166 -12.89 17.98 7.46
N HIS A 167 -13.26 17.09 8.39
CA HIS A 167 -14.65 16.83 8.76
C HIS A 167 -15.19 17.80 9.81
N VAL A 168 -14.32 18.54 10.51
CA VAL A 168 -14.74 19.44 11.59
C VAL A 168 -15.70 20.55 11.14
N PRO A 169 -15.52 21.21 9.97
CA PRO A 169 -16.46 22.23 9.50
C PRO A 169 -17.90 21.73 9.39
N SER A 170 -18.12 20.49 8.92
CA SER A 170 -19.49 19.95 8.82
C SER A 170 -20.13 19.74 10.19
N TYR A 171 -19.37 19.27 11.19
CA TYR A 171 -19.89 19.12 12.56
C TYR A 171 -20.29 20.44 13.19
N ILE A 172 -19.56 21.52 12.89
CA ILE A 172 -19.87 22.86 13.39
C ILE A 172 -21.10 23.43 12.68
N ILE A 173 -21.10 23.41 11.34
CA ILE A 173 -22.15 24.05 10.53
C ILE A 173 -23.49 23.32 10.70
N SER A 174 -23.47 21.99 10.82
CA SER A 174 -24.70 21.21 11.03
C SER A 174 -25.20 21.25 12.49
N GLY A 175 -24.52 21.98 13.40
CA GLY A 175 -24.85 22.00 14.82
C GLY A 175 -24.54 20.71 15.61
N ASN A 176 -23.94 19.70 14.97
CA ASN A 176 -23.69 18.38 15.55
C ASN A 176 -22.27 18.26 16.14
N ILE A 177 -21.88 19.21 17.00
CA ILE A 177 -20.50 19.29 17.50
C ILE A 177 -20.05 18.02 18.24
N MET A 178 -20.97 17.24 18.81
CA MET A 178 -20.67 15.97 19.48
C MET A 178 -20.03 14.94 18.54
N ASN A 179 -20.19 15.07 17.22
CA ASN A 179 -19.57 14.18 16.23
C ASN A 179 -18.03 14.24 16.23
N VAL A 180 -17.40 15.22 16.89
CA VAL A 180 -15.95 15.26 17.10
C VAL A 180 -15.41 14.00 17.81
N ILE A 181 -16.26 13.26 18.54
CA ILE A 181 -15.88 11.96 19.13
C ILE A 181 -15.47 10.91 18.08
N SER A 182 -15.86 11.10 16.81
CA SER A 182 -15.50 10.22 15.70
C SER A 182 -14.12 10.51 15.11
N LEU A 183 -13.48 11.65 15.45
CA LEU A 183 -12.17 12.03 14.92
C LEU A 183 -11.07 10.97 15.12
N PRO A 184 -10.94 10.30 16.28
CA PRO A 184 -9.97 9.21 16.44
C PRO A 184 -10.19 8.07 15.43
N SER A 185 -11.45 7.72 15.17
CA SER A 185 -11.81 6.70 14.18
C SER A 185 -11.44 7.15 12.76
N LEU A 186 -11.72 8.41 12.41
CA LEU A 186 -11.34 9.00 11.12
C LEU A 186 -9.83 9.06 10.93
N ILE A 187 -9.07 9.42 11.97
CA ILE A 187 -7.60 9.38 11.94
C ILE A 187 -7.15 7.96 11.66
N LEU A 188 -7.68 6.97 12.37
CA LEU A 188 -7.24 5.59 12.25
C LEU A 188 -7.56 5.02 10.86
N VAL A 189 -8.77 5.24 10.31
CA VAL A 189 -9.10 4.95 8.90
C VAL A 189 -8.12 5.66 7.96
N GLY A 190 -7.87 6.94 8.23
CA GLY A 190 -6.78 7.77 7.71
C GLY A 190 -5.47 7.01 7.51
N LEU A 191 -4.95 6.49 8.63
CA LEU A 191 -3.69 5.78 8.74
C LEU A 191 -3.70 4.44 7.99
N ILE A 192 -4.79 3.67 8.05
CA ILE A 192 -4.91 2.35 7.42
C ILE A 192 -4.90 2.49 5.91
N LEU A 193 -5.73 3.37 5.36
CA LEU A 193 -5.81 3.64 3.93
C LEU A 193 -4.47 4.21 3.42
N GLY A 194 -3.86 5.11 4.19
CA GLY A 194 -2.52 5.62 3.90
C GLY A 194 -1.44 4.52 3.90
N PHE A 195 -1.49 3.60 4.86
CA PHE A 195 -0.60 2.43 4.93
C PHE A 195 -0.80 1.51 3.73
N ILE A 196 -2.04 1.13 3.41
CA ILE A 196 -2.38 0.32 2.23
C ILE A 196 -1.86 1.01 0.96
N ARG A 197 -2.02 2.33 0.84
CA ARG A 197 -1.50 3.09 -0.30
C ARG A 197 0.02 2.98 -0.43
N VAL A 198 0.78 3.23 0.64
CA VAL A 198 2.25 3.14 0.62
C VAL A 198 2.70 1.74 0.25
N ARG A 199 2.02 0.75 0.82
CA ARG A 199 2.38 -0.64 0.74
C ARG A 199 2.08 -1.23 -0.65
N THR A 200 0.91 -0.96 -1.19
CA THR A 200 0.48 -1.52 -2.47
C THR A 200 0.90 -0.68 -3.68
N GLY A 201 1.31 0.57 -3.47
CA GLY A 201 1.56 1.51 -4.56
C GLY A 201 0.28 2.00 -5.26
N ASN A 202 -0.88 1.41 -4.95
CA ASN A 202 -2.08 1.50 -5.75
C ASN A 202 -3.17 2.30 -5.04
N LEU A 203 -3.75 3.27 -5.73
CA LEU A 203 -4.83 4.09 -5.19
C LEU A 203 -6.23 3.50 -5.43
N TRP A 204 -6.45 2.75 -6.52
CA TRP A 204 -7.74 2.14 -6.84
C TRP A 204 -8.25 1.22 -5.74
N GLY A 205 -7.38 0.39 -5.14
CA GLY A 205 -7.80 -0.46 -4.03
C GLY A 205 -8.20 0.32 -2.79
N VAL A 206 -7.58 1.47 -2.54
CA VAL A 206 -7.90 2.36 -1.42
C VAL A 206 -9.22 3.10 -1.68
N ILE A 207 -9.43 3.58 -2.91
CA ILE A 207 -10.67 4.18 -3.38
C ILE A 207 -11.84 3.22 -3.19
N ILE A 208 -11.71 1.98 -3.65
CA ILE A 208 -12.77 0.98 -3.50
C ILE A 208 -13.00 0.65 -2.02
N ALA A 209 -11.95 0.49 -1.22
CA ALA A 209 -12.10 0.26 0.22
C ALA A 209 -12.91 1.36 0.91
N HIS A 210 -12.57 2.62 0.63
CA HIS A 210 -13.27 3.78 1.17
C HIS A 210 -14.71 3.89 0.62
N ALA A 211 -14.91 3.72 -0.68
CA ALA A 211 -16.23 3.75 -1.27
C ALA A 211 -17.15 2.65 -0.71
N THR A 212 -16.62 1.45 -0.45
CA THR A 212 -17.39 0.36 0.18
C THR A 212 -17.68 0.64 1.65
N TRP A 213 -16.77 1.31 2.34
CA TRP A 213 -16.98 1.79 3.71
C TRP A 213 -18.20 2.70 3.79
N ASP A 214 -18.19 3.76 2.98
CA ASP A 214 -19.29 4.72 2.94
C ASP A 214 -20.59 4.07 2.47
N PHE A 215 -20.50 3.21 1.44
CA PHE A 215 -21.67 2.49 0.91
C PHE A 215 -22.40 1.71 2.00
N TYR A 216 -21.66 0.99 2.86
CA TYR A 216 -22.27 0.25 3.96
C TYR A 216 -22.86 1.17 5.03
N ILE A 217 -22.20 2.29 5.34
CA ILE A 217 -22.76 3.30 6.26
C ILE A 217 -24.08 3.84 5.71
N PHE A 218 -24.14 4.27 4.44
CA PHE A 218 -25.37 4.78 3.84
C PHE A 218 -26.50 3.74 3.87
N LEU A 219 -26.19 2.46 3.56
CA LEU A 219 -27.21 1.41 3.49
C LEU A 219 -27.74 0.95 4.84
N PHE A 220 -26.91 0.91 5.88
CA PHE A 220 -27.24 0.21 7.13
C PHE A 220 -27.10 1.05 8.40
N SER A 221 -26.60 2.29 8.33
CA SER A 221 -26.37 3.06 9.55
C SER A 221 -27.69 3.30 10.28
N PRO A 222 -27.80 2.88 11.55
CA PRO A 222 -28.97 3.20 12.36
C PRO A 222 -28.99 4.69 12.68
N THR A 223 -30.19 5.28 12.73
CA THR A 223 -30.37 6.64 13.20
C THR A 223 -30.25 6.63 14.72
N LEU A 224 -29.04 6.83 15.25
CA LEU A 224 -28.83 6.94 16.69
C LEU A 224 -29.50 8.22 17.20
N THR A 225 -30.63 8.08 17.87
CA THR A 225 -31.24 9.17 18.63
C THR A 225 -30.62 9.25 20.02
N VAL A 226 -30.75 10.38 20.70
CA VAL A 226 -30.24 10.56 22.08
C VAL A 226 -30.92 9.59 23.07
N ASP A 227 -32.06 9.02 22.68
CA ASP A 227 -32.84 8.04 23.44
C ASP A 227 -32.51 6.59 23.07
N ALA A 228 -31.44 6.36 22.27
CA ALA A 228 -31.04 5.03 21.82
C ALA A 228 -30.92 4.07 23.00
N GLU A 229 -31.70 2.98 22.94
CA GLU A 229 -31.68 1.95 23.97
C GLU A 229 -30.28 1.34 24.10
N ILE A 230 -29.96 0.79 25.28
CA ILE A 230 -28.67 0.12 25.55
C ILE A 230 -28.33 -0.92 24.46
N MET A 231 -29.34 -1.54 23.85
CA MET A 231 -29.18 -2.51 22.77
C MET A 231 -28.66 -1.89 21.46
N GLU A 232 -29.09 -0.66 21.11
CA GLU A 232 -28.59 0.05 19.92
C GLU A 232 -27.13 0.48 20.11
N LEU A 233 -26.80 0.99 21.30
CA LEU A 233 -25.42 1.32 21.65
C LEU A 233 -24.50 0.08 21.61
N ALA A 234 -24.97 -1.04 22.16
CA ALA A 234 -24.24 -2.30 22.11
C ALA A 234 -24.01 -2.78 20.67
N THR A 235 -25.02 -2.65 19.80
CA THR A 235 -24.95 -3.02 18.39
C THR A 235 -23.89 -2.19 17.65
N VAL A 236 -23.87 -0.88 17.85
CA VAL A 236 -22.89 0.02 17.24
C VAL A 236 -21.48 -0.24 17.74
N LEU A 237 -21.31 -0.53 19.04
CA LEU A 237 -20.01 -0.88 19.62
C LEU A 237 -19.48 -2.21 19.08
N VAL A 238 -20.32 -3.24 18.95
CA VAL A 238 -19.90 -4.52 18.37
C VAL A 238 -19.61 -4.38 16.88
N ALA A 239 -20.41 -3.60 16.13
CA ALA A 239 -20.14 -3.32 14.73
C ALA A 239 -18.79 -2.62 14.53
N SER A 240 -18.52 -1.61 15.36
CA SER A 240 -17.24 -0.90 15.40
C SER A 240 -16.10 -1.84 15.78
N GLY A 241 -16.28 -2.69 16.79
CA GLY A 241 -15.26 -3.66 17.22
C GLY A 241 -14.93 -4.71 16.16
N ALA A 242 -15.94 -5.28 15.51
CA ALA A 242 -15.77 -6.26 14.42
C ALA A 242 -15.01 -5.64 13.26
N MET A 243 -15.36 -4.42 12.90
CA MET A 243 -14.70 -3.60 11.89
C MET A 243 -13.23 -3.30 12.24
N TRP A 244 -12.93 -2.87 13.46
CA TRP A 244 -11.54 -2.68 13.90
C TRP A 244 -10.74 -3.98 13.85
N GLY A 245 -11.36 -5.12 14.20
CA GLY A 245 -10.76 -6.43 14.08
C GLY A 245 -10.37 -6.79 12.64
N THR A 246 -11.27 -6.56 11.68
CA THR A 246 -11.01 -6.86 10.27
C THR A 246 -10.01 -5.89 9.63
N ILE A 247 -9.97 -4.65 10.09
CA ILE A 247 -8.93 -3.67 9.76
C ILE A 247 -7.54 -4.14 10.18
N VAL A 248 -7.38 -4.58 11.43
CA VAL A 248 -6.09 -5.05 11.94
C VAL A 248 -5.64 -6.29 11.17
N LEU A 249 -6.58 -7.21 10.91
CA LEU A 249 -6.33 -8.37 10.05
C LEU A 249 -5.88 -7.97 8.65
N ALA A 250 -6.57 -7.01 8.01
CA ALA A 250 -6.20 -6.50 6.70
C ALA A 250 -4.80 -5.89 6.68
N MET A 251 -4.39 -5.19 7.74
CA MET A 251 -3.02 -4.67 7.88
C MET A 251 -1.97 -5.79 7.94
N PHE A 252 -2.23 -6.87 8.69
CA PHE A 252 -1.34 -8.03 8.76
C PHE A 252 -1.26 -8.76 7.42
N VAL A 253 -2.40 -9.00 6.77
CA VAL A 253 -2.47 -9.63 5.44
C VAL A 253 -1.76 -8.80 4.40
N ALA A 254 -1.98 -7.47 4.38
CA ALA A 254 -1.30 -6.54 3.49
C ALA A 254 0.22 -6.60 3.69
N LYS A 255 0.68 -6.52 4.95
CA LYS A 255 2.12 -6.60 5.27
C LYS A 255 2.72 -7.92 4.81
N TRP A 256 2.10 -9.04 5.17
CA TRP A 256 2.54 -10.37 4.81
C TRP A 256 2.67 -10.49 3.29
N TRP A 257 1.59 -10.20 2.56
CA TRP A 257 1.53 -10.38 1.11
C TRP A 257 2.57 -9.55 0.35
N ILE A 258 2.80 -8.32 0.81
CA ILE A 258 3.73 -7.38 0.16
C ILE A 258 5.18 -7.74 0.42
N ASP A 259 5.51 -8.16 1.64
CA ASP A 259 6.87 -8.59 1.95
C ASP A 259 7.27 -9.83 1.11
N HIS A 260 6.34 -10.73 0.82
CA HIS A 260 6.57 -11.88 -0.07
C HIS A 260 6.80 -11.44 -1.51
N ARG A 261 5.93 -10.57 -2.04
CA ARG A 261 6.03 -10.08 -3.41
C ARG A 261 7.34 -9.33 -3.65
N MET A 262 7.72 -8.41 -2.76
CA MET A 262 8.98 -7.68 -2.88
C MET A 262 10.19 -8.60 -2.94
N LEU A 263 10.13 -9.73 -2.22
CA LEU A 263 11.20 -10.73 -2.25
C LEU A 263 11.23 -11.47 -3.60
N ILE A 264 10.07 -11.87 -4.13
CA ILE A 264 9.93 -12.52 -5.44
C ILE A 264 10.41 -11.59 -6.55
N ASP A 265 9.94 -10.34 -6.58
CA ASP A 265 10.30 -9.36 -7.61
C ASP A 265 11.81 -9.07 -7.56
N ARG A 266 12.38 -8.92 -6.36
CA ARG A 266 13.84 -8.74 -6.18
C ARG A 266 14.62 -9.89 -6.79
N TYR A 267 14.32 -11.13 -6.40
CA TYR A 267 15.08 -12.29 -6.89
C TYR A 267 14.83 -12.58 -8.37
N SER A 268 13.64 -12.28 -8.88
CA SER A 268 13.38 -12.35 -10.32
C SER A 268 14.26 -11.37 -11.10
N MET A 269 14.40 -10.13 -10.59
CA MET A 269 15.28 -9.12 -11.18
C MET A 269 16.77 -9.48 -11.04
N ASP A 270 17.18 -10.10 -9.93
CA ASP A 270 18.53 -10.62 -9.75
C ASP A 270 18.85 -11.72 -10.79
N ILE A 271 17.92 -12.65 -11.06
CA ILE A 271 18.06 -13.66 -12.13
C ILE A 271 18.22 -12.99 -13.50
N GLU A 272 17.40 -12.00 -13.83
CA GLU A 272 17.45 -11.30 -15.12
C GLU A 272 18.80 -10.56 -15.30
N ASN A 273 19.27 -9.88 -14.26
CA ASN A 273 20.54 -9.18 -14.25
C ASN A 273 21.73 -10.14 -14.42
N LEU A 274 21.74 -11.25 -13.68
CA LEU A 274 22.77 -12.29 -13.80
C LEU A 274 22.74 -12.93 -15.18
N THR A 275 21.57 -13.25 -15.71
CA THR A 275 21.43 -13.82 -17.06
C THR A 275 21.99 -12.87 -18.13
N THR A 276 21.66 -11.57 -18.02
CA THR A 276 22.18 -10.53 -18.91
C THR A 276 23.71 -10.40 -18.80
N HIS A 277 24.25 -10.52 -17.58
CA HIS A 277 25.68 -10.44 -17.36
C HIS A 277 26.43 -11.66 -17.88
N ILE A 278 25.94 -12.87 -17.63
CA ILE A 278 26.45 -14.12 -18.22
C ILE A 278 26.50 -14.00 -19.75
N PHE A 279 25.43 -13.52 -20.39
CA PHE A 279 25.41 -13.32 -21.83
C PHE A 279 26.53 -12.38 -22.33
N LYS A 280 26.77 -11.26 -21.63
CA LYS A 280 27.89 -10.35 -21.94
C LYS A 280 29.25 -11.01 -21.74
N LEU A 281 29.43 -11.76 -20.65
CA LEU A 281 30.67 -12.49 -20.36
C LEU A 281 30.95 -13.57 -21.41
N GLN A 282 29.91 -14.27 -21.87
CA GLN A 282 30.00 -15.26 -22.95
C GLN A 282 30.41 -14.60 -24.28
N GLN A 283 29.86 -13.43 -24.63
CA GLN A 283 30.29 -12.67 -25.81
C GLN A 283 31.77 -12.29 -25.74
N ILE A 284 32.23 -11.77 -24.60
CA ILE A 284 33.64 -11.41 -24.38
C ILE A 284 34.53 -12.66 -24.49
N THR A 285 34.13 -13.76 -23.86
CA THR A 285 34.87 -15.02 -23.87
C THR A 285 35.01 -15.57 -25.30
N ASN A 286 33.94 -15.50 -26.10
CA ASN A 286 33.95 -15.92 -27.50
C ASN A 286 34.83 -15.01 -28.37
N ALA A 287 34.76 -13.69 -28.19
CA ALA A 287 35.62 -12.75 -28.90
C ALA A 287 37.12 -12.98 -28.61
N ILE A 288 37.48 -13.25 -27.36
CA ILE A 288 38.86 -13.58 -26.98
C ILE A 288 39.30 -14.89 -27.63
N ARG A 289 38.46 -15.93 -27.64
CA ARG A 289 38.76 -17.21 -28.30
C ARG A 289 39.02 -17.04 -29.80
N MET A 290 38.22 -16.21 -30.47
CA MET A 290 38.36 -15.93 -31.91
C MET A 290 39.58 -15.07 -32.25
N SER A 291 40.10 -14.29 -31.30
CA SER A 291 41.28 -13.43 -31.53
C SER A 291 42.61 -14.19 -31.68
N GLY A 292 42.64 -15.50 -31.41
CA GLY A 292 43.85 -16.33 -31.53
C GLY A 292 44.93 -16.07 -30.46
N PHE A 293 44.73 -15.11 -29.56
CA PHE A 293 45.67 -14.84 -28.46
C PHE A 293 45.50 -15.84 -27.30
N PRO A 294 46.59 -16.45 -26.78
CA PRO A 294 46.54 -17.38 -25.66
C PRO A 294 46.38 -16.64 -24.33
N ARG A 295 45.21 -16.03 -24.09
CA ARG A 295 44.86 -15.41 -22.79
C ARG A 295 44.20 -16.42 -21.86
N SER A 296 44.87 -17.55 -21.58
CA SER A 296 44.34 -18.64 -20.76
C SER A 296 43.84 -18.15 -19.39
N TYR A 297 44.59 -17.28 -18.73
CA TYR A 297 44.20 -16.71 -17.43
C TYR A 297 42.91 -15.87 -17.48
N VAL A 298 42.75 -15.04 -18.51
CA VAL A 298 41.56 -14.18 -18.68
C VAL A 298 40.33 -15.03 -18.99
N LEU A 299 40.49 -16.04 -19.85
CA LEU A 299 39.43 -17.00 -20.16
C LEU A 299 39.00 -17.80 -18.92
N ILE A 300 39.95 -18.27 -18.11
CA ILE A 300 39.67 -18.96 -16.84
C ILE A 300 38.91 -18.03 -15.89
N ARG A 301 39.32 -16.76 -15.78
CA ARG A 301 38.64 -15.79 -14.91
C ARG A 301 37.18 -15.58 -15.30
N TYR A 302 36.90 -15.35 -16.59
CA TYR A 302 35.52 -15.16 -17.06
C TYR A 302 34.71 -16.46 -16.97
N SER A 303 35.30 -17.61 -17.29
CA SER A 303 34.63 -18.91 -17.15
C SER A 303 34.25 -19.20 -15.70
N ASN A 304 35.15 -18.91 -14.75
CA ASN A 304 34.88 -19.05 -13.33
C ASN A 304 33.74 -18.12 -12.90
N GLN A 305 33.75 -16.87 -13.37
CA GLN A 305 32.70 -15.91 -13.06
C GLN A 305 31.32 -16.34 -13.59
N ILE A 306 31.25 -16.83 -14.84
CA ILE A 306 30.03 -17.38 -15.43
C ILE A 306 29.49 -18.52 -14.57
N LYS A 307 30.34 -19.50 -14.21
CA LYS A 307 29.93 -20.64 -13.38
C LYS A 307 29.37 -20.21 -12.03
N MET A 308 29.99 -19.23 -11.38
CA MET A 308 29.50 -18.68 -10.10
C MET A 308 28.12 -18.03 -10.25
N GLU A 309 27.91 -17.26 -11.33
CA GLU A 309 26.62 -16.60 -11.59
C GLU A 309 25.53 -17.61 -11.97
N GLU A 310 25.88 -18.70 -12.67
CA GLU A 310 24.98 -19.83 -12.94
C GLU A 310 24.54 -20.53 -11.64
N GLU A 311 25.46 -20.83 -10.72
CA GLU A 311 25.15 -21.41 -9.41
C GLU A 311 24.24 -20.49 -8.58
N TRP A 312 24.45 -19.17 -8.62
CA TRP A 312 23.53 -18.23 -7.97
C TRP A 312 22.13 -18.26 -8.60
N ILE A 313 22.01 -18.33 -9.93
CA ILE A 313 20.72 -18.46 -10.62
C ILE A 313 20.01 -19.75 -10.20
N GLU A 314 20.72 -20.87 -10.09
CA GLU A 314 20.15 -22.14 -9.61
C GLU A 314 19.58 -22.00 -8.20
N ILE A 315 20.33 -21.38 -7.27
CA ILE A 315 19.85 -21.09 -5.91
C ILE A 315 18.57 -20.25 -5.99
N TYR A 316 18.54 -19.16 -6.75
CA TYR A 316 17.33 -18.35 -6.85
C TYR A 316 16.16 -19.15 -7.40
N ARG A 317 16.35 -19.95 -8.46
CA ARG A 317 15.29 -20.78 -9.07
C ARG A 317 14.78 -21.87 -8.15
N GLU A 318 15.63 -22.44 -7.29
CA GLU A 318 15.25 -23.42 -6.29
C GLU A 318 14.29 -22.81 -5.26
N TYR A 319 14.61 -21.62 -4.75
CA TYR A 319 13.88 -21.01 -3.64
C TYR A 319 12.72 -20.09 -4.06
N LEU A 320 12.73 -19.52 -5.27
CA LEU A 320 11.69 -18.60 -5.73
C LEU A 320 10.27 -19.18 -5.63
N PRO A 321 10.01 -20.43 -6.07
CA PRO A 321 8.67 -21.04 -5.94
C PRO A 321 8.26 -21.24 -4.48
N GLN A 322 9.24 -21.49 -3.61
CA GLN A 322 9.04 -21.78 -2.20
C GLN A 322 8.66 -20.54 -1.37
N ILE A 323 8.87 -19.31 -1.89
CA ILE A 323 8.56 -18.07 -1.17
C ILE A 323 7.08 -17.95 -0.84
N ASN A 324 6.19 -18.37 -1.73
CA ASN A 324 4.74 -18.29 -1.49
C ASN A 324 4.22 -19.39 -0.56
N GLU A 325 4.97 -20.48 -0.41
CA GLU A 325 4.53 -21.68 0.30
C GLU A 325 5.12 -21.80 1.71
N ILE A 326 6.27 -21.16 1.96
CA ILE A 326 7.06 -21.30 3.19
C ILE A 326 7.33 -19.92 3.78
N ASN A 327 7.80 -19.85 5.02
CA ASN A 327 8.20 -18.61 5.68
C ASN A 327 9.28 -17.85 4.86
N TYR A 328 8.83 -16.87 4.06
CA TYR A 328 9.68 -16.01 3.24
C TYR A 328 10.85 -15.38 4.01
N LYS A 329 10.73 -15.15 5.33
CA LYS A 329 11.80 -14.56 6.16
C LYS A 329 12.99 -15.49 6.28
N THR A 330 12.76 -16.80 6.34
CA THR A 330 13.80 -17.81 6.39
C THR A 330 14.53 -17.86 5.05
N ILE A 331 13.80 -17.85 3.93
CA ILE A 331 14.36 -17.77 2.57
C ILE A 331 15.15 -16.47 2.36
N GLN A 332 14.62 -15.33 2.82
CA GLN A 332 15.26 -14.02 2.75
C GLN A 332 16.64 -13.99 3.43
N LYS A 333 16.82 -14.77 4.51
CA LYS A 333 18.09 -14.93 5.20
C LYS A 333 18.99 -15.97 4.53
N LEU A 334 18.41 -17.08 4.05
CA LEU A 334 19.12 -18.24 3.53
C LEU A 334 19.86 -17.94 2.21
N ILE A 335 19.19 -17.35 1.22
CA ILE A 335 19.78 -17.14 -0.12
C ILE A 335 21.08 -16.31 -0.07
N PRO A 336 21.17 -15.18 0.67
CA PRO A 336 22.43 -14.45 0.82
C PRO A 336 23.58 -15.27 1.43
N LEU A 337 23.27 -16.21 2.33
CA LEU A 337 24.28 -17.09 2.92
C LEU A 337 24.75 -18.14 1.90
N LYS A 338 23.83 -18.73 1.12
CA LYS A 338 24.19 -19.65 0.03
C LYS A 338 25.03 -18.96 -1.05
N ASN A 339 24.72 -17.73 -1.43
CA ASN A 339 25.53 -16.97 -2.40
C ASN A 339 26.95 -16.69 -1.86
N LYS A 340 27.09 -16.42 -0.55
CA LYS A 340 28.40 -16.29 0.10
C LYS A 340 29.17 -17.61 0.10
N LEU A 341 28.49 -18.73 0.33
CA LEU A 341 29.09 -20.06 0.30
C LEU A 341 29.68 -20.39 -1.08
N VAL A 342 28.90 -20.21 -2.15
CA VAL A 342 29.35 -20.34 -3.55
C VAL A 342 30.63 -19.54 -3.81
N LYS A 343 30.66 -18.28 -3.36
CA LYS A 343 31.83 -17.41 -3.51
C LYS A 343 33.05 -17.91 -2.73
N ILE A 344 32.87 -18.50 -1.56
CA ILE A 344 33.95 -19.08 -0.76
C ILE A 344 34.48 -20.36 -1.43
N ASP A 345 33.59 -21.23 -1.90
CA ASP A 345 33.96 -22.47 -2.60
C ASP A 345 34.77 -22.18 -3.86
N GLN A 346 34.37 -21.16 -4.62
CA GLN A 346 35.15 -20.70 -5.76
C GLN A 346 36.53 -20.15 -5.36
N GLN A 347 36.63 -19.40 -4.26
CA GLN A 347 37.92 -18.91 -3.79
C GLN A 347 38.84 -20.04 -3.33
N LEU A 348 38.29 -21.07 -2.67
CA LEU A 348 39.02 -22.28 -2.30
C LEU A 348 39.51 -23.03 -3.53
N SER A 349 38.68 -23.16 -4.58
CA SER A 349 39.06 -23.84 -5.82
C SER A 349 40.15 -23.12 -6.62
N THR A 350 40.29 -21.80 -6.47
CA THR A 350 41.38 -21.03 -7.11
C THR A 350 42.72 -21.12 -6.39
N GLY A 351 42.77 -21.70 -5.19
CA GLY A 351 43.99 -21.83 -4.39
C GLY A 351 44.47 -20.53 -3.75
N GLY A 352 45.54 -20.60 -2.97
CA GLY A 352 46.12 -19.47 -2.26
C GLY A 352 47.08 -19.90 -1.14
N PRO A 353 47.67 -18.95 -0.40
CA PRO A 353 48.56 -19.29 0.70
C PRO A 353 47.79 -20.00 1.84
N PRO A 354 48.41 -20.94 2.57
CA PRO A 354 47.73 -21.81 3.54
C PRO A 354 46.90 -21.07 4.59
N TRP A 355 47.39 -19.94 5.10
CA TRP A 355 46.67 -19.12 6.10
C TRP A 355 45.35 -18.55 5.55
N ARG A 356 45.30 -18.23 4.26
CA ARG A 356 44.09 -17.70 3.60
C ARG A 356 43.08 -18.82 3.39
N LEU A 357 43.53 -20.00 2.97
CA LEU A 357 42.68 -21.18 2.80
C LEU A 357 42.08 -21.61 4.13
N ALA A 358 42.87 -21.70 5.20
CA ALA A 358 42.38 -22.02 6.54
C ALA A 358 41.29 -21.03 7.03
N LYS A 359 41.46 -19.73 6.75
CA LYS A 359 40.46 -18.71 7.08
C LYS A 359 39.17 -18.87 6.27
N LEU A 360 39.27 -19.28 4.99
CA LEU A 360 38.11 -19.53 4.13
C LEU A 360 37.36 -20.79 4.55
N GLU A 361 38.07 -21.87 4.90
CA GLU A 361 37.50 -23.11 5.44
C GLU A 361 36.76 -22.86 6.76
N MET A 362 37.33 -22.07 7.66
CA MET A 362 36.65 -21.69 8.91
C MET A 362 35.37 -20.91 8.62
N LYS A 363 35.39 -19.96 7.68
CA LYS A 363 34.18 -19.22 7.26
C LYS A 363 33.14 -20.13 6.62
N LYS A 364 33.58 -21.08 5.78
CA LYS A 364 32.74 -22.08 5.14
C LYS A 364 32.01 -22.93 6.18
N ALA A 365 32.72 -23.40 7.20
CA ALA A 365 32.13 -24.19 8.29
C ALA A 365 31.06 -23.40 9.07
N VAL A 366 31.35 -22.15 9.44
CA VAL A 366 30.39 -21.27 10.13
C VAL A 366 29.14 -21.04 9.27
N LEU A 367 29.31 -20.64 8.01
CA LEU A 367 28.21 -20.44 7.07
C LEU A 367 27.40 -21.72 6.84
N GLY A 368 28.07 -22.86 6.71
CA GLY A 368 27.42 -24.16 6.53
C GLY A 368 26.52 -24.52 7.71
N SER A 369 26.97 -24.26 8.95
CA SER A 369 26.14 -24.50 10.13
C SER A 369 24.90 -23.59 10.18
N GLU A 370 25.04 -22.31 9.84
CA GLU A 370 23.90 -21.38 9.76
C GLU A 370 22.90 -21.78 8.67
N ILE A 371 23.41 -22.20 7.49
CA ILE A 371 22.60 -22.68 6.37
C ILE A 371 21.81 -23.93 6.77
N GLN A 372 22.46 -24.92 7.41
CA GLN A 372 21.78 -26.15 7.85
C GLN A 372 20.64 -25.87 8.84
N VAL A 373 20.83 -24.92 9.76
CA VAL A 373 19.77 -24.53 10.70
C VAL A 373 18.55 -23.97 9.96
N LEU A 374 18.78 -23.07 9.00
CA LEU A 374 17.70 -22.47 8.21
C LEU A 374 17.03 -23.47 7.25
N GLU A 375 17.79 -24.40 6.65
CA GLU A 375 17.25 -25.47 5.81
C GLU A 375 16.37 -26.42 6.61
N LYS A 376 16.81 -26.81 7.82
CA LYS A 376 16.00 -27.64 8.73
C LYS A 376 14.72 -26.91 9.16
N GLU A 377 14.79 -25.60 9.39
CA GLU A 377 13.62 -24.78 9.67
C GLU A 377 12.61 -24.82 8.49
N LEU A 378 13.10 -24.73 7.24
CA LEU A 378 12.26 -24.84 6.05
C LEU A 378 11.63 -26.24 5.90
N GLU A 379 12.38 -27.31 6.14
CA GLU A 379 11.87 -28.69 6.09
C GLU A 379 10.78 -28.95 7.12
N ASN A 380 10.99 -28.49 8.36
CA ASN A 380 9.99 -28.61 9.42
C ASN A 380 8.68 -27.91 9.01
N ILE A 381 8.76 -26.71 8.42
CA ILE A 381 7.57 -25.98 7.97
C ILE A 381 6.83 -26.75 6.87
N LYS A 382 7.54 -27.38 5.92
CA LYS A 382 6.91 -28.22 4.89
C LYS A 382 6.15 -29.39 5.51
N TYR A 383 6.75 -30.06 6.50
CA TYR A 383 6.14 -31.21 7.16
C TYR A 383 4.80 -30.87 7.83
N TYR A 384 4.73 -29.75 8.55
CA TYR A 384 3.50 -29.30 9.22
C TYR A 384 2.38 -28.84 8.28
N LYS A 385 2.67 -28.63 6.98
CA LYS A 385 1.68 -28.19 5.99
C LYS A 385 1.03 -29.34 5.22
N ILE A 386 1.60 -30.55 5.33
CA ILE A 386 1.13 -31.78 4.67
C ILE A 386 0.25 -32.62 5.60
N GLN A 387 0.34 -32.40 6.92
CA GLN A 387 -0.61 -32.89 7.93
C GLN A 387 -1.79 -31.95 8.05
#